data_AF-A0A9Q3YVW2-F1
#
_entry.id   AF-A0A9Q3YVW2-F1
#
_cell.length_a   1.000
_cell.length_b   1.000
_cell.length_c   1.000
_cell.angle_alpha   90.00
_cell.angle_beta   90.00
_cell.angle_gamma   90.00
#
_symmetry.space_group_name_H-M   'P 1'
#
loop_
_entity.id
_entity.type
_entity.pdbx_description
1 polymer ?
#
loop_
_entity_poly.entity_id
_entity_poly.type
_entity_poly.pdbx_seq_one_letter_code
_entity_poly.pdbx_strand_id
1 'polypeptide(L)'
;MLKMKKNVLKITAILGLTTVLLNSCGPNENAPLVYFPDMYFPVAYDPLMKAQDAYSDHENEIPAFVRNNGATGLAPVEGSVAQNKDGVFEEGKLPKTPDEYNSGYDASKAISASPLNPANAAKDIERGKMLFDHTCSACHGTGGDGQGSIVQSGAYSGVPNYADREITVGSVHYVLTNGRNAMGSYAGQLNPGDRWRVAMYVMSAFKKSAAPAPAAAPATTETTETKK
;
A
#
# COMPACT_ATOMS: atom_id res chain seq x y z
N MET A 1 -73.90 18.92 -13.73
CA MET A 1 -72.59 19.62 -13.55
C MET A 1 -71.97 19.52 -12.15
N LEU A 2 -72.74 19.53 -11.06
CA LEU A 2 -72.19 19.50 -9.69
C LEU A 2 -71.49 18.18 -9.29
N LYS A 3 -71.96 17.03 -9.81
CA LYS A 3 -71.39 15.69 -9.54
C LYS A 3 -70.00 15.49 -10.19
N MET A 4 -69.80 15.98 -11.42
CA MET A 4 -68.49 15.94 -12.10
C MET A 4 -67.45 16.78 -11.38
N LYS A 5 -67.77 18.00 -10.92
CA LYS A 5 -66.84 18.85 -10.17
C LYS A 5 -66.38 18.20 -8.85
N LYS A 6 -67.28 17.51 -8.14
CA LYS A 6 -66.94 16.75 -6.92
C LYS A 6 -66.05 15.54 -7.22
N ASN A 7 -66.26 14.85 -8.34
CA ASN A 7 -65.44 13.70 -8.72
C ASN A 7 -64.04 14.12 -9.20
N VAL A 8 -63.94 15.22 -9.94
CA VAL A 8 -62.64 15.81 -10.33
C VAL A 8 -61.85 16.19 -9.10
N LEU A 9 -62.46 16.89 -8.12
CA LEU A 9 -61.77 17.27 -6.87
C LEU A 9 -61.24 16.06 -6.08
N LYS A 10 -62.01 14.97 -6.04
CA LYS A 10 -61.58 13.72 -5.38
C LYS A 10 -60.40 13.07 -6.11
N ILE A 11 -60.43 13.03 -7.45
CA ILE A 11 -59.35 12.46 -8.25
C ILE A 11 -58.08 13.29 -8.08
N THR A 12 -58.17 14.62 -8.13
CA THR A 12 -57.00 15.50 -7.94
C THR A 12 -56.42 15.37 -6.52
N ALA A 13 -57.27 15.23 -5.50
CA ALA A 13 -56.82 15.01 -4.13
C ALA A 13 -56.09 13.67 -3.95
N ILE A 14 -56.63 12.60 -4.55
CA ILE A 14 -55.98 11.28 -4.53
C ILE A 14 -54.64 11.34 -5.27
N LEU A 15 -54.62 11.87 -6.50
CA LEU A 15 -53.38 11.97 -7.29
C LEU A 15 -52.32 12.81 -6.57
N GLY A 16 -52.73 13.95 -5.99
CA GLY A 16 -51.86 14.83 -5.22
C GLY A 16 -51.26 14.13 -3.99
N LEU A 17 -52.09 13.40 -3.23
CA LEU A 17 -51.64 12.63 -2.09
C LEU A 17 -50.69 11.51 -2.50
N THR A 18 -50.98 10.81 -3.60
CA THR A 18 -50.10 9.75 -4.14
C THR A 18 -48.75 10.31 -4.59
N THR A 19 -48.71 11.46 -5.25
CA THR A 19 -47.43 12.10 -5.64
C THR A 19 -46.58 12.53 -4.44
N VAL A 20 -47.20 13.00 -3.35
CA VAL A 20 -46.48 13.35 -2.11
C VAL A 20 -45.93 12.10 -1.44
N LEU A 21 -46.72 11.03 -1.36
CA LEU A 21 -46.30 9.75 -0.78
C LEU A 21 -45.16 9.10 -1.59
N LEU A 22 -45.15 9.23 -2.91
CA LEU A 22 -44.10 8.70 -3.79
C LEU A 22 -42.80 9.53 -3.77
N ASN A 23 -42.83 10.78 -3.30
CA ASN A 23 -41.64 11.66 -3.16
C ASN A 23 -41.19 11.83 -1.71
N SER A 24 -41.82 11.15 -0.74
CA SER A 24 -41.49 11.29 0.69
C SER A 24 -40.19 10.59 1.10
N CYS A 25 -39.54 9.86 0.19
CA CYS A 25 -38.19 9.35 0.39
C CYS A 25 -37.20 10.31 -0.27
N GLY A 26 -36.64 11.23 0.51
CA GLY A 26 -35.45 11.98 0.11
C GLY A 26 -34.22 11.07 0.02
N PRO A 27 -33.13 11.51 -0.64
CA PRO A 27 -31.90 10.74 -0.70
C PRO A 27 -31.34 10.52 0.72
N ASN A 28 -31.01 9.26 1.06
CA ASN A 28 -30.39 8.85 2.33
C ASN A 28 -28.91 9.26 2.43
N GLU A 29 -28.49 10.30 1.70
CA GLU A 29 -27.09 10.69 1.54
C GLU A 29 -26.68 11.80 2.52
N ASN A 30 -27.64 12.40 3.23
CA ASN A 30 -27.35 13.41 4.23
C ASN A 30 -26.87 12.74 5.53
N ALA A 31 -25.77 13.24 6.08
CA ALA A 31 -25.30 12.84 7.40
C ALA A 31 -26.44 13.03 8.44
N PRO A 32 -26.61 12.08 9.38
CA PRO A 32 -27.64 12.19 10.39
C PRO A 32 -27.38 13.41 11.28
N LEU A 33 -28.46 14.02 11.79
CA LEU A 33 -28.35 15.10 12.76
C LEU A 33 -27.65 14.58 14.03
N VAL A 34 -26.61 15.27 14.47
CA VAL A 34 -25.88 14.95 15.70
C VAL A 34 -26.32 15.91 16.80
N TYR A 35 -26.86 15.37 17.90
CA TYR A 35 -27.25 16.15 19.08
C TYR A 35 -26.04 16.32 20.01
N PHE A 36 -25.71 17.57 20.34
CA PHE A 36 -24.49 17.94 21.09
C PHE A 36 -23.20 17.34 20.52
N PRO A 37 -22.72 17.83 19.36
CA PRO A 37 -21.50 17.33 18.71
C PRO A 37 -20.19 17.77 19.40
N ASP A 38 -20.22 18.02 20.72
CA ASP A 38 -19.04 18.42 21.46
C ASP A 38 -18.01 17.29 21.42
N MET A 39 -16.80 17.60 20.94
CA MET A 39 -15.73 16.65 20.66
C MET A 39 -16.07 15.50 19.68
N TYR A 40 -17.19 15.58 18.95
CA TYR A 40 -17.53 14.57 17.93
C TYR A 40 -16.57 14.64 16.74
N PHE A 41 -16.11 15.85 16.42
CA PHE A 41 -15.11 16.11 15.39
C PHE A 41 -13.80 16.52 16.08
N PRO A 42 -12.66 15.90 15.71
CA PRO A 42 -11.40 16.20 16.35
C PRO A 42 -10.94 17.61 16.00
N VAL A 43 -10.43 18.34 16.99
CA VAL A 43 -9.69 19.60 16.75
C VAL A 43 -8.34 19.31 16.08
N ALA A 44 -7.77 18.13 16.34
CA ALA A 44 -6.55 17.68 15.69
C ALA A 44 -6.83 17.21 14.26
N TYR A 45 -5.85 17.43 13.37
CA TYR A 45 -5.92 16.93 12.00
C TYR A 45 -5.72 15.42 11.94
N ASP A 46 -6.73 14.71 11.48
CA ASP A 46 -6.61 13.30 11.11
C ASP A 46 -5.80 13.17 9.80
N PRO A 47 -4.89 12.19 9.65
CA PRO A 47 -4.04 12.03 8.48
C PRO A 47 -4.75 11.92 7.12
N LEU A 48 -6.01 11.48 7.09
CA LEU A 48 -6.77 11.28 5.85
C LEU A 48 -7.96 12.23 5.70
N MET A 49 -8.07 13.23 6.58
CA MET A 49 -9.11 14.25 6.48
C MET A 49 -8.64 15.46 5.66
N LYS A 50 -9.62 16.25 5.19
CA LYS A 50 -9.32 17.62 4.82
C LYS A 50 -9.14 18.46 6.08
N ALA A 51 -8.21 19.40 6.03
CA ALA A 51 -7.97 20.39 7.05
C ALA A 51 -9.11 21.42 7.03
N GLN A 52 -10.31 21.00 7.42
CA GLN A 52 -11.53 21.81 7.44
C GLN A 52 -12.14 21.71 8.83
N ASP A 53 -12.63 22.83 9.33
CA ASP A 53 -13.27 22.89 10.63
C ASP A 53 -14.73 22.44 10.49
N ALA A 54 -15.13 21.44 11.27
CA ALA A 54 -16.52 20.99 11.28
C ALA A 54 -17.42 22.09 11.85
N TYR A 55 -18.48 22.46 11.11
CA TYR A 55 -19.47 23.49 11.48
C TYR A 55 -18.93 24.91 11.66
N SER A 56 -17.82 25.24 10.98
CA SER A 56 -17.33 26.61 10.85
C SER A 56 -17.32 27.01 9.39
N ASP A 57 -17.67 28.27 9.12
CA ASP A 57 -17.48 28.88 7.79
C ASP A 57 -16.01 29.33 7.58
N HIS A 58 -15.14 29.08 8.55
CA HIS A 58 -13.72 29.38 8.49
C HIS A 58 -13.00 28.38 7.59
N GLU A 59 -12.48 28.87 6.46
CA GLU A 59 -11.57 28.12 5.60
C GLU A 59 -10.17 28.08 6.22
N ASN A 60 -9.49 26.95 6.10
CA ASN A 60 -8.15 26.81 6.65
C ASN A 60 -7.12 27.57 5.81
N GLU A 61 -6.41 28.51 6.44
CA GLU A 61 -5.44 29.37 5.77
C GLU A 61 -3.99 28.86 5.83
N ILE A 62 -3.72 27.70 6.44
CA ILE A 62 -2.36 27.17 6.57
C ILE A 62 -1.78 26.91 5.18
N PRO A 63 -0.69 27.60 4.77
CA PRO A 63 -0.20 27.55 3.40
C PRO A 63 0.16 26.14 2.92
N ALA A 64 0.61 25.27 3.83
CA ALA A 64 0.95 23.88 3.52
C ALA A 64 -0.29 23.07 3.09
N PHE A 65 -1.45 23.27 3.73
CA PHE A 65 -2.68 22.54 3.38
C PHE A 65 -3.37 23.17 2.17
N VAL A 66 -3.43 24.49 2.10
CA VAL A 66 -4.05 25.21 0.96
C VAL A 66 -3.37 24.83 -0.36
N ARG A 67 -2.03 24.78 -0.39
CA ARG A 67 -1.27 24.33 -1.57
C ARG A 67 -1.55 22.88 -1.98
N ASN A 68 -2.03 22.06 -1.05
CA ASN A 68 -2.33 20.64 -1.25
C ASN A 68 -3.84 20.35 -1.18
N ASN A 69 -4.68 21.30 -1.59
CA ASN A 69 -6.14 21.15 -1.66
C ASN A 69 -6.79 20.73 -0.32
N GLY A 70 -6.24 21.24 0.78
CA GLY A 70 -6.69 20.94 2.14
C GLY A 70 -6.23 19.59 2.68
N ALA A 71 -5.37 18.82 2.00
CA ALA A 71 -4.91 17.54 2.52
C ALA A 71 -4.04 17.73 3.77
N THR A 72 -4.34 16.99 4.84
CA THR A 72 -3.53 16.95 6.07
C THR A 72 -2.34 15.99 5.94
N GLY A 73 -2.49 14.92 5.16
CA GLY A 73 -1.43 13.99 4.78
C GLY A 73 -0.49 14.56 3.72
N LEU A 74 0.56 15.25 4.16
CA LEU A 74 1.56 15.86 3.29
C LEU A 74 2.67 14.87 2.89
N ALA A 75 3.22 15.05 1.69
CA ALA A 75 4.41 14.32 1.27
C ALA A 75 5.65 14.79 2.05
N PRO A 76 6.59 13.88 2.38
CA PRO A 76 7.86 14.26 2.99
C PRO A 76 8.70 15.10 2.02
N VAL A 77 9.64 15.88 2.56
CA VAL A 77 10.61 16.62 1.75
C VAL A 77 11.55 15.64 1.04
N GLU A 78 11.84 15.90 -0.23
CA GLU A 78 12.74 15.08 -1.04
C GLU A 78 14.12 14.90 -0.37
N GLY A 79 14.65 13.67 -0.42
CA GLY A 79 15.92 13.30 0.25
C GLY A 79 15.82 13.04 1.76
N SER A 80 14.64 13.21 2.37
CA SER A 80 14.45 12.86 3.79
C SER A 80 14.52 11.35 3.99
N VAL A 81 15.31 10.91 4.97
CA VAL A 81 15.43 9.49 5.34
C VAL A 81 14.78 9.27 6.71
N ALA A 82 13.71 8.48 6.73
CA ALA A 82 13.05 8.10 7.98
C ALA A 82 13.85 7.02 8.72
N GLN A 83 13.96 7.15 10.05
CA GLN A 83 14.48 6.08 10.88
C GLN A 83 13.46 4.94 10.95
N ASN A 84 13.94 3.70 10.85
CA ASN A 84 13.10 2.52 11.05
C ASN A 84 13.80 1.49 11.93
N LYS A 85 13.01 0.64 12.59
CA LYS A 85 13.48 -0.38 13.53
C LYS A 85 14.39 -1.43 12.89
N ASP A 86 14.23 -1.64 11.59
CA ASP A 86 14.99 -2.62 10.83
C ASP A 86 16.38 -2.07 10.41
N GLY A 87 16.62 -0.76 10.54
CA GLY A 87 17.85 -0.11 10.07
C GLY A 87 18.05 -0.18 8.56
N VAL A 88 17.00 -0.49 7.79
CA VAL A 88 17.08 -0.68 6.33
C VAL A 88 16.73 0.63 5.65
N PHE A 89 17.63 1.15 4.81
CA PHE A 89 17.35 2.34 4.04
C PHE A 89 16.28 2.07 2.97
N GLU A 90 15.28 2.96 2.91
CA GLU A 90 14.38 3.07 1.76
C GLU A 90 15.18 3.62 0.57
N GLU A 91 15.31 2.85 -0.50
CA GLU A 91 15.83 3.37 -1.75
C GLU A 91 14.80 4.37 -2.31
N GLY A 92 15.23 5.62 -2.51
CA GLY A 92 14.34 6.72 -2.91
C GLY A 92 13.60 6.43 -4.21
N LYS A 93 12.33 6.83 -4.28
CA LYS A 93 11.46 6.69 -5.47
C LYS A 93 11.75 7.78 -6.51
N LEU A 94 13.03 8.04 -6.77
CA LEU A 94 13.39 8.97 -7.84
C LEU A 94 13.03 8.34 -9.19
N PRO A 95 12.49 9.13 -10.14
CA PRO A 95 12.27 8.65 -11.50
C PRO A 95 13.59 8.15 -12.09
N LYS A 96 13.60 6.90 -12.55
CA LYS A 96 14.75 6.27 -13.22
C LYS A 96 14.48 6.24 -14.72
N THR A 97 15.51 6.54 -15.52
CA THR A 97 15.49 6.20 -16.95
C THR A 97 15.46 4.68 -17.13
N PRO A 98 15.01 4.17 -18.29
CA PRO A 98 15.02 2.72 -18.56
C PRO A 98 16.40 2.08 -18.37
N ASP A 99 17.48 2.77 -18.76
CA ASP A 99 18.84 2.25 -18.66
C ASP A 99 19.30 2.17 -17.19
N GLU A 100 19.04 3.22 -16.41
CA GLU A 100 19.31 3.23 -14.96
C GLU A 100 18.52 2.12 -14.26
N TYR A 101 17.23 1.97 -14.57
CA TYR A 101 16.40 0.90 -14.00
C TYR A 101 16.98 -0.48 -14.32
N ASN A 102 17.33 -0.75 -15.57
CA ASN A 102 17.83 -2.05 -16.00
C ASN A 102 19.21 -2.36 -15.39
N SER A 103 20.10 -1.37 -15.34
CA SER A 103 21.40 -1.51 -14.66
C SER A 103 21.25 -1.81 -13.17
N GLY A 104 20.32 -1.14 -12.48
CA GLY A 104 20.02 -1.39 -11.07
C GLY A 104 19.42 -2.77 -10.85
N TYR A 105 18.52 -3.21 -11.73
CA TYR A 105 17.98 -4.56 -11.69
C TYR A 105 19.07 -5.62 -11.87
N ASP A 106 19.97 -5.45 -12.84
CA ASP A 106 21.06 -6.40 -13.06
C ASP A 106 22.07 -6.40 -11.91
N ALA A 107 22.39 -5.24 -11.33
CA ALA A 107 23.21 -5.15 -10.13
C ALA A 107 22.54 -5.85 -8.93
N SER A 108 21.22 -5.74 -8.78
CA SER A 108 20.48 -6.37 -7.68
C SER A 108 20.53 -7.90 -7.71
N LYS A 109 20.77 -8.51 -8.88
CA LYS A 109 20.96 -9.96 -8.99
C LYS A 109 22.19 -10.47 -8.25
N ALA A 110 23.22 -9.64 -8.10
CA ALA A 110 24.42 -10.01 -7.34
C ALA A 110 24.16 -10.11 -5.82
N ILE A 111 23.06 -9.56 -5.32
CA ILE A 111 22.69 -9.61 -3.91
C ILE A 111 21.94 -10.91 -3.62
N SER A 112 22.64 -11.83 -2.94
CA SER A 112 22.15 -13.17 -2.60
C SER A 112 21.52 -13.27 -1.20
N ALA A 113 21.79 -12.30 -0.32
CA ALA A 113 21.34 -12.32 1.07
C ALA A 113 20.64 -11.01 1.46
N SER A 114 19.72 -11.13 2.41
CA SER A 114 19.03 -9.98 3.02
C SER A 114 19.95 -9.26 4.02
N PRO A 115 19.87 -7.92 4.15
CA PRO A 115 20.60 -7.17 5.16
C PRO A 115 19.97 -7.27 6.57
N LEU A 116 18.82 -7.94 6.71
CA LEU A 116 18.16 -8.13 8.00
C LEU A 116 18.98 -9.03 8.92
N ASN A 117 18.77 -8.87 10.24
CA ASN A 117 19.49 -9.65 11.25
C ASN A 117 19.26 -11.17 11.03
N PRO A 118 20.30 -11.96 10.71
CA PRO A 118 20.17 -13.39 10.45
C PRO A 118 19.58 -14.19 11.62
N ALA A 119 19.74 -13.71 12.86
CA ALA A 119 19.16 -14.35 14.04
C ALA A 119 17.63 -14.39 14.03
N ASN A 120 16.98 -13.52 13.24
CA ASN A 120 15.53 -13.45 13.11
C ASN A 120 14.98 -14.15 11.85
N ALA A 121 15.83 -14.82 11.06
CA ALA A 121 15.46 -15.32 9.73
C ALA A 121 14.16 -16.14 9.69
N ALA A 122 13.92 -17.01 10.69
CA ALA A 122 12.68 -17.79 10.76
C ALA A 122 11.43 -16.90 10.92
N LYS A 123 11.49 -15.90 11.81
CA LYS A 123 10.41 -14.94 12.04
C LYS A 123 10.20 -14.03 10.84
N ASP A 124 11.30 -13.63 10.20
CA ASP A 124 11.27 -12.80 9.00
C ASP A 124 10.63 -13.52 7.81
N ILE A 125 10.94 -14.81 7.61
CA ILE A 125 10.32 -15.64 6.58
C ILE A 125 8.83 -15.86 6.89
N GLU A 126 8.45 -16.11 8.14
CA GLU A 126 7.05 -16.25 8.56
C GLU A 126 6.25 -14.97 8.29
N ARG A 127 6.80 -13.80 8.65
CA ARG A 127 6.19 -12.51 8.31
C ARG A 127 6.13 -12.29 6.80
N GLY A 128 7.18 -12.65 6.07
CA GLY A 128 7.22 -12.62 4.61
C GLY A 128 6.13 -13.46 3.97
N LYS A 129 5.86 -14.65 4.51
CA LYS A 129 4.76 -15.53 4.09
C LYS A 129 3.42 -14.85 4.28
N MET A 130 3.15 -14.30 5.47
CA MET A 130 1.90 -13.59 5.75
C MET A 130 1.68 -12.47 4.73
N LEU A 131 2.68 -11.63 4.50
CA LEU A 131 2.60 -10.51 3.56
C LEU A 131 2.37 -10.97 2.12
N PHE A 132 3.06 -12.05 1.70
CA PHE A 132 2.87 -12.65 0.39
C PHE A 132 1.45 -13.18 0.22
N ASP A 133 0.93 -13.91 1.21
CA ASP A 133 -0.42 -14.47 1.17
C ASP A 133 -1.49 -13.38 1.07
N HIS A 134 -1.32 -12.25 1.77
CA HIS A 134 -2.29 -11.15 1.75
C HIS A 134 -2.25 -10.30 0.48
N THR A 135 -1.06 -10.16 -0.13
CA THR A 135 -0.85 -9.11 -1.16
C THR A 135 -0.43 -9.69 -2.50
N CYS A 136 0.46 -10.68 -2.52
CA CYS A 136 1.11 -11.18 -3.73
C CYS A 136 0.39 -12.40 -4.32
N SER A 137 -0.21 -13.23 -3.47
CA SER A 137 -0.82 -14.51 -3.85
C SER A 137 -2.04 -14.33 -4.79
N ALA A 138 -2.72 -13.19 -4.74
CA ALA A 138 -3.85 -12.86 -5.60
C ALA A 138 -3.49 -12.93 -7.10
N CYS A 139 -2.24 -12.58 -7.45
CA CYS A 139 -1.71 -12.70 -8.80
C CYS A 139 -0.77 -13.91 -8.96
N HIS A 140 0.16 -14.10 -8.02
CA HIS A 140 1.23 -15.11 -8.14
C HIS A 140 0.82 -16.53 -7.71
N GLY A 141 -0.35 -16.69 -7.09
CA GLY A 141 -0.77 -17.95 -6.47
C GLY A 141 -0.02 -18.23 -5.17
N THR A 142 -0.63 -19.00 -4.28
CA THR A 142 0.02 -19.46 -3.04
C THR A 142 1.15 -20.45 -3.30
N GLY A 143 1.08 -21.17 -4.43
CA GLY A 143 2.13 -22.05 -4.94
C GLY A 143 3.22 -21.35 -5.74
N GLY A 144 3.09 -20.04 -6.02
CA GLY A 144 4.07 -19.30 -6.81
C GLY A 144 4.10 -19.65 -8.30
N ASP A 145 3.04 -20.28 -8.81
CA ASP A 145 2.89 -20.77 -10.17
C ASP A 145 2.32 -19.72 -11.15
N GLY A 146 2.03 -18.52 -10.66
CA GLY A 146 1.42 -17.45 -11.45
C GLY A 146 -0.08 -17.68 -11.71
N GLN A 147 -0.72 -18.61 -10.99
CA GLN A 147 -2.15 -18.93 -11.13
C GLN A 147 -2.95 -18.42 -9.91
N GLY A 148 -2.73 -17.17 -9.52
CA GLY A 148 -3.55 -16.52 -8.48
C GLY A 148 -5.01 -16.31 -8.91
N SER A 149 -5.89 -15.98 -7.97
CA SER A 149 -7.34 -15.81 -8.22
C SER A 149 -7.65 -14.78 -9.32
N ILE A 150 -6.85 -13.71 -9.42
CA ILE A 150 -7.00 -12.69 -10.45
C ILE A 150 -6.67 -13.27 -11.84
N VAL A 151 -5.63 -14.11 -11.94
CA VAL A 151 -5.25 -14.77 -13.20
C VAL A 151 -6.28 -15.82 -13.60
N GLN A 152 -6.74 -16.63 -12.64
CA GLN A 152 -7.77 -17.65 -12.87
C GLN A 152 -9.11 -17.04 -13.32
N SER A 153 -9.42 -15.83 -12.85
CA SER A 153 -10.62 -15.10 -13.30
C SER A 153 -10.54 -14.59 -14.75
N GLY A 154 -9.34 -14.57 -15.35
CA GLY A 154 -9.10 -13.99 -16.67
C GLY A 154 -8.97 -12.46 -16.70
N ALA A 155 -9.10 -11.78 -15.56
CA ALA A 155 -8.96 -10.33 -15.46
C ALA A 155 -7.53 -9.84 -15.75
N TYR A 156 -6.54 -10.71 -15.59
CA TYR A 156 -5.14 -10.41 -15.86
C TYR A 156 -4.42 -11.68 -16.35
N SER A 157 -3.36 -11.53 -17.15
CA SER A 157 -2.59 -12.66 -17.68
C SER A 157 -1.10 -12.33 -17.74
N GLY A 158 -0.26 -13.36 -17.93
CA GLY A 158 1.19 -13.19 -18.07
C GLY A 158 1.95 -13.05 -16.75
N VAL A 159 1.37 -13.45 -15.62
CA VAL A 159 2.11 -13.59 -14.35
C VAL A 159 3.06 -14.79 -14.47
N PRO A 160 4.38 -14.61 -14.26
CA PRO A 160 5.32 -15.71 -14.40
C PRO A 160 5.22 -16.70 -13.24
N ASN A 161 5.45 -17.98 -13.53
CA ASN A 161 5.79 -18.97 -12.52
C ASN A 161 7.19 -18.69 -11.98
N TYR A 162 7.36 -18.70 -10.66
CA TYR A 162 8.67 -18.51 -10.05
C TYR A 162 9.65 -19.60 -10.48
N ALA A 163 9.21 -20.86 -10.62
CA ALA A 163 10.07 -21.98 -11.00
C ALA A 163 10.86 -21.71 -12.30
N ASP A 164 10.25 -21.03 -13.27
CA ASP A 164 10.81 -20.77 -14.60
C ASP A 164 11.71 -19.53 -14.67
N ARG A 165 11.89 -18.81 -13.55
CA ARG A 165 12.61 -17.53 -13.52
C ARG A 165 13.88 -17.61 -12.69
N GLU A 166 15.02 -17.28 -13.26
CA GLU A 166 16.24 -17.05 -12.49
C GLU A 166 16.13 -15.73 -11.71
N ILE A 167 15.97 -15.85 -10.39
CA ILE A 167 15.80 -14.74 -9.46
C ILE A 167 16.68 -14.93 -8.22
N THR A 168 17.05 -13.82 -7.61
CA THR A 168 17.74 -13.74 -6.31
C THR A 168 16.93 -12.91 -5.31
N VAL A 169 17.27 -12.99 -4.02
CA VAL A 169 16.67 -12.17 -2.96
C VAL A 169 16.71 -10.69 -3.33
N GLY A 170 17.85 -10.19 -3.82
CA GLY A 170 17.99 -8.79 -4.24
C GLY A 170 17.11 -8.44 -5.44
N SER A 171 17.03 -9.31 -6.45
CA SER A 171 16.20 -9.04 -7.63
C SER A 171 14.70 -9.00 -7.31
N VAL A 172 14.23 -9.84 -6.37
CA VAL A 172 12.83 -9.81 -5.91
C VAL A 172 12.58 -8.52 -5.13
N HIS A 173 13.47 -8.15 -4.21
CA HIS A 173 13.38 -6.89 -3.48
C HIS A 173 13.36 -5.67 -4.43
N TYR A 174 14.19 -5.67 -5.46
CA TYR A 174 14.25 -4.58 -6.45
C TYR A 174 12.94 -4.44 -7.22
N VAL A 175 12.33 -5.55 -7.65
CA VAL A 175 11.03 -5.55 -8.33
C VAL A 175 9.91 -5.10 -7.39
N LEU A 176 9.91 -5.54 -6.13
CA LEU A 176 8.94 -5.04 -5.14
C LEU A 176 9.07 -3.53 -4.92
N THR A 177 10.29 -3.00 -5.02
CA THR A 177 10.57 -1.57 -4.81
C THR A 177 10.19 -0.70 -6.00
N ASN A 178 10.55 -1.13 -7.21
CA ASN A 178 10.49 -0.29 -8.40
C ASN A 178 9.39 -0.73 -9.39
N GLY A 179 8.76 -1.88 -9.15
CA GLY A 179 7.90 -2.54 -10.15
C GLY A 179 8.72 -3.17 -11.27
N ARG A 180 8.03 -3.92 -12.15
CA ARG A 180 8.57 -4.41 -13.42
C ARG A 180 7.47 -4.70 -14.42
N ASN A 181 7.60 -4.15 -15.63
CA ASN A 181 6.61 -4.29 -16.70
C ASN A 181 5.22 -3.91 -16.18
N ALA A 182 4.28 -4.85 -16.15
CA ALA A 182 2.91 -4.63 -15.70
C ALA A 182 2.71 -4.86 -14.18
N MET A 183 3.75 -5.27 -13.44
CA MET A 183 3.73 -5.29 -11.97
C MET A 183 4.16 -3.92 -11.44
N GLY A 184 3.27 -3.23 -10.73
CA GLY A 184 3.57 -1.95 -10.09
C GLY A 184 4.54 -2.05 -8.91
N SER A 185 5.01 -0.91 -8.42
CA SER A 185 5.81 -0.83 -7.18
C SER A 185 4.94 -1.11 -5.95
N TYR A 186 5.47 -1.90 -5.01
CA TYR A 186 4.88 -2.17 -3.70
C TYR A 186 5.50 -1.36 -2.55
N ALA A 187 6.43 -0.44 -2.85
CA ALA A 187 7.05 0.43 -1.87
C ALA A 187 6.08 1.46 -1.24
N GLY A 188 4.82 1.53 -1.68
CA GLY A 188 3.78 2.31 -1.00
C GLY A 188 2.98 1.51 0.03
N GLN A 189 3.04 0.18 -0.07
CA GLN A 189 2.22 -0.76 0.72
C GLN A 189 3.06 -1.58 1.70
N LEU A 190 4.35 -1.79 1.39
CA LEU A 190 5.28 -2.55 2.21
C LEU A 190 6.38 -1.66 2.77
N ASN A 191 6.69 -1.85 4.05
CA ASN A 191 7.86 -1.26 4.71
C ASN A 191 9.17 -1.75 4.09
N PRO A 192 10.31 -1.07 4.31
CA PRO A 192 11.59 -1.44 3.69
C PRO A 192 12.02 -2.85 4.08
N GLY A 193 12.01 -3.17 5.37
CA GLY A 193 12.31 -4.53 5.84
C GLY A 193 11.28 -5.57 5.37
N ASP A 194 10.02 -5.20 5.20
CA ASP A 194 8.96 -6.12 4.77
C ASP A 194 9.14 -6.58 3.31
N ARG A 195 9.69 -5.73 2.44
CA ARG A 195 10.07 -6.14 1.07
C ARG A 195 11.17 -7.20 1.08
N TRP A 196 12.16 -7.08 1.97
CA TRP A 196 13.18 -8.11 2.15
C TRP A 196 12.60 -9.40 2.71
N ARG A 197 11.67 -9.33 3.67
CA ARG A 197 10.97 -10.49 4.23
C ARG A 197 10.18 -11.27 3.17
N VAL A 198 9.43 -10.56 2.33
CA VAL A 198 8.72 -11.17 1.20
C VAL A 198 9.71 -11.81 0.21
N ALA A 199 10.81 -11.13 -0.11
CA ALA A 199 11.85 -11.69 -0.97
C ALA A 199 12.48 -12.96 -0.38
N MET A 200 12.79 -12.96 0.92
CA MET A 200 13.28 -14.15 1.64
C MET A 200 12.27 -15.30 1.58
N TYR A 201 10.98 -15.02 1.78
CA TYR A 201 9.93 -16.02 1.69
C TYR A 201 9.84 -16.62 0.29
N VAL A 202 9.76 -15.79 -0.77
CA VAL A 202 9.71 -16.23 -2.17
C VAL A 202 10.88 -17.15 -2.50
N MET A 203 12.09 -16.77 -2.10
CA MET A 203 13.27 -17.61 -2.30
C MET A 203 13.15 -18.93 -1.52
N SER A 204 12.79 -18.89 -0.23
CA SER A 204 12.66 -20.09 0.60
C SER A 204 11.59 -21.07 0.12
N ALA A 205 10.47 -20.57 -0.41
CA ALA A 205 9.30 -21.36 -0.76
C ALA A 205 9.38 -21.93 -2.19
N PHE A 206 9.91 -21.15 -3.14
CA PHE A 206 9.80 -21.46 -4.57
C PHE A 206 11.15 -21.67 -5.27
N LYS A 207 12.27 -21.29 -4.62
CA LYS A 207 13.63 -21.44 -5.16
C LYS A 207 14.52 -22.15 -4.15
N LYS A 208 14.40 -23.47 -4.06
CA LYS A 208 15.26 -24.30 -3.20
C LYS A 208 16.75 -24.09 -3.50
N SER A 209 17.40 -23.17 -2.74
CA SER A 209 18.83 -23.09 -2.34
C SER A 209 19.09 -21.67 -1.77
N ALA A 210 19.76 -21.39 -0.65
CA ALA A 210 20.45 -22.13 0.39
C ALA A 210 20.11 -21.45 1.73
N ALA A 211 20.11 -22.20 2.84
CA ALA A 211 20.09 -21.62 4.18
C ALA A 211 21.22 -20.57 4.30
N PRO A 212 21.01 -19.45 5.00
CA PRO A 212 22.04 -18.43 5.12
C PRO A 212 23.27 -19.06 5.76
N ALA A 213 24.40 -19.04 5.04
CA ALA A 213 25.68 -19.38 5.63
C ALA A 213 25.88 -18.46 6.85
N PRO A 214 26.27 -19.00 8.02
CA PRO A 214 26.54 -18.16 9.18
C PRO A 214 27.60 -17.13 8.79
N ALA A 215 27.32 -15.87 9.11
CA ALA A 215 28.24 -14.77 8.85
C ALA A 215 29.63 -15.14 9.35
N ALA A 216 30.61 -15.12 8.44
CA ALA A 216 32.01 -15.27 8.82
C ALA A 216 32.34 -14.23 9.89
N ALA A 217 32.87 -14.70 11.02
CA ALA A 217 33.32 -13.85 12.10
C ALA A 217 34.27 -12.76 11.57
N PRO A 218 34.22 -11.53 12.09
CA PRO A 218 35.12 -10.48 11.65
C PRO A 218 36.56 -10.93 11.88
N ALA A 219 37.37 -10.84 10.82
CA ALA A 219 38.80 -11.11 10.89
C ALA A 219 39.42 -10.20 11.96
N THR A 220 40.02 -10.81 12.97
CA THR A 220 40.88 -10.12 13.93
C THR A 220 42.05 -9.49 13.18
N THR A 221 42.03 -8.16 13.03
CA THR A 221 43.22 -7.38 12.69
C THR A 221 44.22 -7.52 13.84
N GLU A 222 45.27 -8.29 13.61
CA GLU A 222 46.50 -8.22 14.40
C GLU A 222 47.03 -6.79 14.33
N THR A 223 47.11 -6.14 15.48
CA THR A 223 47.80 -4.86 15.65
C THR A 223 49.30 -5.15 15.69
N THR A 224 50.02 -4.78 14.64
CA THR A 224 51.48 -4.76 14.66
C THR A 224 51.93 -3.58 15.53
N GLU A 225 52.32 -3.85 16.77
CA GLU A 225 53.00 -2.86 17.63
C GLU A 225 54.29 -2.39 16.94
N THR A 226 54.34 -1.11 16.61
CA THR A 226 55.56 -0.45 16.17
C THR A 226 56.32 -0.02 17.42
N LYS A 227 57.38 -0.76 17.75
CA LYS A 227 58.32 -0.45 18.82
C LYS A 227 59.02 0.89 18.55
N LYS A 228 58.93 1.83 19.50
CA LYS A 228 59.93 2.87 19.72
C LYS A 228 60.18 3.02 21.22
#